data_AF-A0A6P3IJE2-F1
#
_entry.id   AF-A0A6P3IJE2-F1
#
_cell.length_a   1.000
_cell.length_b   1.000
_cell.length_c   1.000
_cell.angle_alpha   90.00
_cell.angle_beta   90.00
_cell.angle_gamma   90.00
#
_symmetry.space_group_name_H-M   'P 1'
#
loop_
_entity.id
_entity.type
_entity.pdbx_description
1 polymer ?
#
loop_
_entity_poly.entity_id
_entity_poly.type
_entity_poly.pdbx_seq_one_letter_code
_entity_poly.pdbx_strand_id
1 'polypeptide(L)'
;MHLFGCKFSLKTDTGDTIPDRKNFDSLLWAIVTVFQILTQEDWNVVLYNGMASTSSWAALYFVALMTFGNYVLFNLLVAILVEGFQAEVRGSFQGK
;
A
#
# COMPACT_ATOMS: atom_id res chain seq x y z
N MET A 1 -7.69 -11.13 -1.92
CA MET A 1 -8.70 -12.16 -1.65
C MET A 1 -8.28 -13.58 -2.09
N HIS A 2 -7.01 -13.99 -1.95
CA HIS A 2 -6.64 -15.40 -2.17
C HIS A 2 -5.53 -15.95 -1.26
N LEU A 3 -4.88 -15.10 -0.43
CA LEU A 3 -3.76 -15.55 0.39
C LEU A 3 -4.04 -15.62 1.91
N PHE A 4 -5.08 -14.93 2.42
CA PHE A 4 -5.31 -14.83 3.88
C PHE A 4 -6.79 -14.89 4.32
N GLY A 5 -7.70 -15.35 3.46
CA GLY A 5 -9.13 -15.10 3.65
C GLY A 5 -9.89 -15.92 4.68
N CYS A 6 -9.42 -17.08 5.16
CA CYS A 6 -10.34 -18.03 5.83
C CYS A 6 -9.77 -18.91 6.96
N LYS A 7 -8.95 -18.40 7.92
CA LYS A 7 -8.66 -19.17 9.15
C LYS A 7 -8.47 -18.33 10.42
N PHE A 8 -9.44 -17.50 10.77
CA PHE A 8 -9.64 -17.09 12.16
C PHE A 8 -11.10 -17.29 12.55
N SER A 9 -11.42 -18.52 12.96
CA SER A 9 -12.62 -18.79 13.72
C SER A 9 -12.14 -19.41 15.03
N LEU A 10 -12.10 -18.58 16.08
CA LEU A 10 -11.92 -19.05 17.45
C LEU A 10 -13.17 -19.84 17.82
N LYS A 11 -13.02 -21.16 17.93
CA LYS A 11 -14.06 -22.00 18.54
C LYS A 11 -13.93 -21.88 20.05
N THR A 12 -14.93 -21.26 20.68
CA THR A 12 -15.18 -21.40 22.12
C THR A 12 -16.01 -22.67 22.32
N ASP A 13 -15.71 -23.44 23.38
CA ASP A 13 -16.28 -24.77 23.69
C ASP A 13 -17.81 -24.79 23.98
N THR A 14 -18.53 -23.70 23.71
CA THR A 14 -19.95 -23.52 24.08
C THR A 14 -20.88 -23.32 22.88
N GLY A 15 -20.43 -23.58 21.65
CA GLY A 15 -21.30 -23.67 20.48
C GLY A 15 -21.89 -22.36 19.93
N ASP A 16 -21.67 -21.22 20.58
CA ASP A 16 -22.12 -19.90 20.10
C ASP A 16 -21.02 -19.17 19.32
N THR A 17 -21.30 -18.90 18.03
CA THR A 17 -20.46 -18.09 17.14
C THR A 17 -20.77 -16.61 17.37
N ILE A 18 -19.96 -15.93 18.18
CA ILE A 18 -20.00 -14.46 18.28
C ILE A 18 -19.19 -13.90 17.09
N PRO A 19 -19.79 -13.16 16.15
CA PRO A 19 -19.05 -12.51 15.08
C PRO A 19 -18.18 -11.42 15.70
N ASP A 20 -16.87 -11.61 15.62
CA ASP A 20 -15.90 -10.65 16.12
C ASP A 20 -16.02 -9.37 15.27
N ARG A 21 -16.48 -8.28 15.88
CA ARG A 21 -16.70 -6.95 15.25
C ARG A 21 -15.40 -6.26 14.81
N LYS A 22 -14.27 -6.95 14.89
CA LYS A 22 -12.94 -6.47 14.53
C LYS A 22 -12.42 -7.20 13.29
N ASN A 23 -13.26 -7.33 12.28
CA ASN A 23 -12.76 -7.63 10.95
C ASN A 23 -11.88 -6.47 10.47
N PHE A 24 -10.57 -6.71 10.48
CA PHE A 24 -9.59 -6.01 9.66
C PHE A 24 -9.75 -6.44 8.18
N ASP A 25 -10.96 -6.22 7.67
CA ASP A 25 -11.39 -6.17 6.27
C ASP A 25 -11.04 -4.82 5.61
N SER A 26 -10.38 -3.89 6.31
CA SER A 26 -10.24 -2.50 5.85
C SER A 26 -9.01 -2.29 4.96
N LEU A 27 -9.24 -2.39 3.64
CA LEU A 27 -8.40 -1.90 2.54
C LEU A 27 -7.66 -0.59 2.89
N LEU A 28 -8.31 0.32 3.63
CA LEU A 28 -7.76 1.58 4.10
C LEU A 28 -6.45 1.45 4.89
N TRP A 29 -6.35 0.52 5.84
CA TRP A 29 -5.12 0.34 6.62
C TRP A 29 -4.01 -0.24 5.77
N ALA A 30 -4.33 -1.18 4.87
CA ALA A 30 -3.36 -1.71 3.91
C ALA A 30 -2.83 -0.62 2.98
N ILE A 31 -3.69 0.30 2.52
CA ILE A 31 -3.28 1.45 1.69
C ILE A 31 -2.35 2.37 2.47
N VAL A 32 -2.66 2.70 3.73
CA VAL A 32 -1.78 3.53 4.57
C VAL A 32 -0.41 2.88 4.78
N THR A 33 -0.38 1.57 5.04
CA THR A 33 0.89 0.83 5.18
C THR A 33 1.69 0.80 3.87
N VAL A 34 1.03 0.62 2.72
CA VAL A 34 1.70 0.70 1.41
C VAL A 34 2.23 2.10 1.16
N PHE A 35 1.47 3.14 1.49
CA PHE A 35 1.92 4.52 1.37
C PHE A 35 3.17 4.78 2.23
N GLN A 36 3.18 4.33 3.49
CA GLN A 36 4.33 4.42 4.40
C GLN A 36 5.58 3.70 3.83
N ILE A 37 5.40 2.55 3.19
CA ILE A 37 6.51 1.85 2.53
C ILE A 37 7.05 2.65 1.34
N LEU A 38 6.18 3.28 0.55
CA LEU A 38 6.57 4.08 -0.61
C LEU A 38 7.27 5.38 -0.21
N THR A 39 6.96 5.97 0.95
CA THR A 39 7.69 7.11 1.50
C THR A 39 9.04 6.72 2.10
N GLN A 40 9.39 5.43 2.10
CA GLN A 40 10.61 4.87 2.70
C GLN A 40 10.72 5.12 4.22
N GLU A 41 9.58 5.27 4.89
CA GLU A 41 9.51 5.49 6.34
C GLU A 41 9.23 4.17 7.07
N ASP A 42 10.12 3.76 7.97
CA ASP A 42 9.98 2.53 8.78
C ASP A 42 9.60 1.26 7.98
N TRP A 43 9.96 1.23 6.70
CA TRP A 43 9.63 0.14 5.77
C TRP A 43 10.21 -1.20 6.23
N ASN A 44 11.36 -1.17 6.91
CA ASN A 44 12.03 -2.35 7.46
C ASN A 44 11.21 -2.99 8.60
N VAL A 45 10.66 -2.19 9.51
CA VAL A 45 9.81 -2.66 10.61
C VAL A 45 8.53 -3.28 10.04
N VAL A 46 7.93 -2.61 9.06
CA VAL A 46 6.74 -3.13 8.36
C VAL A 46 7.05 -4.44 7.64
N LEU A 47 8.20 -4.53 6.97
CA LEU A 47 8.67 -5.75 6.30
C LEU A 47 8.84 -6.91 7.29
N TYR A 48 9.53 -6.68 8.40
CA TYR A 48 9.77 -7.71 9.42
C TYR A 48 8.46 -8.20 10.05
N ASN A 49 7.54 -7.28 10.37
CA ASN A 49 6.21 -7.61 10.87
C ASN A 49 5.41 -8.41 9.82
N GLY A 50 5.49 -8.04 8.55
CA GLY A 50 4.85 -8.75 7.45
C GLY A 50 5.41 -10.16 7.26
N MET A 51 6.73 -10.33 7.32
CA MET A 51 7.38 -11.65 7.24
C MET A 51 7.03 -12.54 8.43
N ALA A 52 7.02 -11.98 9.65
CA ALA A 52 6.65 -12.71 10.87
C ALA A 52 5.18 -13.19 10.84
N SER A 53 4.29 -12.40 10.23
CA SER A 53 2.88 -12.74 10.10
C SER A 53 2.56 -13.71 8.95
N THR A 54 3.45 -13.90 7.99
CA THR A 54 3.15 -14.64 6.75
C THR A 54 4.19 -15.71 6.43
N SER A 55 5.33 -15.31 5.88
CA SER A 55 6.41 -16.18 5.44
C SER A 55 7.61 -15.34 5.04
N SER A 56 8.82 -15.90 5.13
CA SER A 56 10.05 -15.26 4.64
C SER A 56 9.99 -14.88 3.15
N TRP A 57 9.14 -15.52 2.36
CA TRP A 57 8.92 -15.21 0.93
C TRP A 57 8.19 -13.87 0.69
N ALA A 58 7.53 -13.31 1.72
CA ALA A 58 6.89 -12.01 1.62
C ALA A 58 7.89 -10.88 1.34
N ALA A 59 9.17 -11.06 1.71
CA ALA A 59 10.20 -10.05 1.47
C ALA A 59 10.35 -9.69 -0.02
N LEU A 60 10.28 -10.69 -0.91
CA LEU A 60 10.37 -10.46 -2.35
C LEU A 60 9.20 -9.63 -2.88
N TYR A 61 8.00 -9.84 -2.34
CA TYR A 61 6.83 -9.03 -2.68
C TYR A 61 7.02 -7.57 -2.28
N PHE A 62 7.51 -7.30 -1.07
CA PHE A 62 7.76 -5.94 -0.60
C PHE A 62 8.87 -5.24 -1.39
N VAL A 63 9.94 -5.95 -1.76
CA VAL A 63 11.01 -5.38 -2.60
C VAL A 63 10.50 -5.01 -3.99
N ALA A 64 9.70 -5.88 -4.61
CA ALA A 64 9.07 -5.58 -5.89
C ALA A 64 8.11 -4.39 -5.76
N LEU A 65 7.28 -4.37 -4.71
CA LEU A 65 6.35 -3.27 -4.43
C LEU A 65 7.07 -1.92 -4.29
N MET A 66 8.16 -1.86 -3.50
CA MET A 66 8.96 -0.65 -3.35
C MET A 66 9.57 -0.19 -4.67
N THR A 67 10.08 -1.14 -5.45
CA THR A 67 10.75 -0.84 -6.72
C THR A 67 9.75 -0.29 -7.73
N PHE A 68 8.70 -1.04 -8.05
CA PHE A 68 7.69 -0.63 -9.03
C PHE A 68 6.88 0.58 -8.55
N GLY A 69 6.49 0.61 -7.29
CA GLY A 69 5.70 1.71 -6.73
C GLY A 69 6.46 3.04 -6.77
N ASN A 70 7.75 3.07 -6.42
CA ASN A 70 8.55 4.29 -6.49
C ASN A 70 8.78 4.75 -7.93
N TYR A 71 9.00 3.83 -8.87
CA TYR A 71 9.10 4.19 -10.29
C TYR A 71 7.79 4.81 -10.82
N VAL A 72 6.65 4.23 -10.47
CA VAL A 72 5.34 4.76 -10.89
C VAL A 72 5.09 6.13 -10.27
N LEU A 73 5.31 6.30 -8.95
CA LEU A 73 5.15 7.59 -8.28
C LEU A 73 6.06 8.68 -8.87
N PHE A 74 7.32 8.34 -9.14
CA PHE A 74 8.26 9.28 -9.73
C PHE A 74 7.85 9.68 -11.15
N ASN A 75 7.49 8.71 -11.99
CA ASN A 75 7.03 8.98 -13.35
C ASN A 75 5.74 9.82 -13.37
N LEU A 76 4.84 9.60 -12.41
CA LEU A 76 3.62 10.38 -12.25
C LEU A 76 3.92 11.81 -11.78
N LEU A 77 4.85 11.98 -10.84
CA LEU A 77 5.32 13.30 -10.41
C LEU A 77 5.94 14.08 -11.58
N VAL A 78 6.81 13.44 -12.36
CA VAL A 78 7.44 14.03 -13.54
C VAL A 78 6.39 14.41 -14.58
N ALA A 79 5.40 13.55 -14.84
CA ALA A 79 4.31 13.84 -15.76
C ALA A 79 3.52 15.10 -15.34
N ILE A 80 3.12 15.20 -14.07
CA ILE A 80 2.40 16.35 -13.53
C ILE A 80 3.24 17.63 -13.64
N LEU A 81 4.53 17.57 -13.31
CA LEU A 81 5.43 18.73 -13.43
C LEU A 81 5.56 19.20 -14.89
N VAL A 82 5.72 18.27 -15.83
CA VAL A 82 5.82 18.58 -17.26
C VAL A 82 4.52 19.23 -17.76
N GLU A 83 3.37 18.67 -17.40
CA GLU A 83 2.06 19.26 -17.75
C GLU A 83 1.88 20.65 -17.14
N GLY A 84 2.28 20.85 -15.88
CA GLY A 84 2.24 22.14 -15.20
C GLY A 84 3.08 23.21 -15.92
N PHE A 85 4.33 22.90 -16.27
CA PHE A 85 5.19 23.84 -17.00
C PHE A 85 4.69 24.12 -18.42
N GLN A 86 4.14 23.12 -19.12
CA GLN A 86 3.56 23.32 -20.45
C GLN A 86 2.33 24.25 -20.41
N ALA A 87 1.51 24.16 -19.37
CA ALA A 87 0.36 25.04 -19.19
C ALA A 87 0.79 26.50 -18.97
N GLU A 88 1.82 26.75 -18.17
CA GLU A 88 2.37 28.10 -17.93
C GLU A 88 2.99 28.71 -19.19
N VAL A 89 3.75 27.91 -19.95
CA VAL A 89 4.32 28.34 -21.24
C VAL A 89 3.19 28.74 -22.21
N ARG A 90 2.13 27.93 -22.31
CA ARG A 90 0.97 28.22 -23.19
C ARG A 90 0.23 29.50 -22.77
N GLY A 91 0.02 29.71 -21.47
CA GLY A 91 -0.62 30.91 -20.94
C GLY A 91 0.17 32.19 -21.22
N SER A 92 1.51 32.11 -21.21
CA SER A 92 2.39 33.25 -21.48
C SER A 92 2.36 33.73 -22.95
N PHE A 93 2.05 32.84 -23.91
CA PHE A 93 1.89 33.23 -25.33
C PHE A 93 0.52 33.85 -25.63
N GLN A 94 -0.48 33.62 -24.79
CA GLN A 94 -1.85 34.11 -25.00
C GLN A 94 -2.11 35.46 -24.33
N GLY A 95 -1.18 35.93 -23.50
CA GLY A 95 -1.19 37.24 -22.85
C GLY A 95 -0.42 38.36 -23.59
N LYS A 96 -0.07 38.16 -24.86
CA LYS A 96 0.48 39.21 -25.75
C LYS A 96 -0.45 39.50 -26.91
#